data_AF-A0A9P6NPY0-F1
#
_entry.id   AF-A0A9P6NPY0-F1
#
_cell.length_a   1.000
_cell.length_b   1.000
_cell.length_c   1.000
_cell.angle_alpha   90.00
_cell.angle_beta   90.00
_cell.angle_gamma   90.00
#
_symmetry.space_group_name_H-M   'P 1'
#
loop_
_entity.id
_entity.type
_entity.pdbx_description
1 polymer ?
#
loop_
_entity_poly.entity_id
_entity_poly.type
_entity_poly.pdbx_seq_one_letter_code
_entity_poly.pdbx_strand_id
1 'polypeptide(L)'
;MALWMSALFGPPMDADGNPCPTSSEQPITQESQVRVLRKEAPAVGYTASEAKKQRGTKGTKGIGSDVKHESKKDQQRWLNAHNQVRAIYHAAPLTWNDQITPFAKAEVRQCVWRHSKAGPGENKAAGQFSIENVVSDWTEGPGEKSVYDPHNPTYSHFTQVVWVGTKSISCARYSCQNVRGLRLPQTPVIFWACEYYPPGNIIGQFQQNVNSGKGGIPLSA
;
A
#
# COMPACT_ATOMS: atom_id res chain seq x y z
N MET A 1 30.02 14.58 -13.58
CA MET A 1 28.73 15.27 -13.68
C MET A 1 27.71 14.28 -14.22
N ALA A 2 26.88 13.70 -13.35
CA ALA A 2 25.84 12.76 -13.75
C ALA A 2 24.58 13.56 -14.11
N LEU A 3 24.24 13.58 -15.39
CA LEU A 3 23.03 14.19 -15.93
C LEU A 3 21.83 13.30 -15.56
N TRP A 4 20.94 13.83 -14.74
CA TRP A 4 19.64 13.24 -14.47
C TRP A 4 18.74 13.49 -15.68
N MET A 5 18.47 12.44 -16.47
CA MET A 5 17.35 12.46 -17.41
C MET A 5 16.07 12.26 -16.60
N SER A 6 15.39 13.36 -16.30
CA SER A 6 14.02 13.36 -15.80
C SER A 6 13.12 12.60 -16.78
N ALA A 7 12.54 11.49 -16.34
CA ALA A 7 11.50 10.81 -17.08
C ALA A 7 10.26 11.74 -17.13
N LEU A 8 9.94 12.23 -18.33
CA LEU A 8 8.81 13.12 -18.62
C LEU A 8 7.46 12.38 -18.65
N PHE A 9 7.17 11.55 -17.66
CA PHE A 9 5.82 11.04 -17.46
C PHE A 9 5.20 11.81 -16.30
N GLY A 10 4.25 12.69 -16.62
CA GLY A 10 3.42 13.34 -15.61
C GLY A 10 2.67 12.30 -14.76
N PRO A 11 2.11 12.70 -13.61
CA PRO A 11 1.38 11.78 -12.75
C PRO A 11 0.25 11.10 -13.52
N PRO A 12 -0.07 9.83 -13.21
CA PRO A 12 -1.16 9.12 -13.85
C PRO A 12 -2.48 9.88 -13.65
N MET A 13 -3.33 9.90 -14.67
CA MET A 13 -4.58 10.66 -14.69
C MET A 13 -5.78 9.71 -14.56
N ASP A 14 -6.85 10.18 -13.93
CA ASP A 14 -8.08 9.42 -13.75
C ASP A 14 -8.94 9.37 -15.05
N ALA A 15 -10.12 8.76 -14.92
CA ALA A 15 -11.11 8.68 -15.99
C ALA A 15 -11.79 10.03 -16.33
N ASP A 16 -11.35 11.14 -15.76
CA ASP A 16 -11.85 12.48 -16.08
C ASP A 16 -10.71 13.44 -16.47
N GLY A 17 -9.46 12.97 -16.53
CA GLY A 17 -8.30 13.77 -16.94
C GLY A 17 -7.71 14.60 -15.81
N ASN A 18 -8.12 14.36 -14.57
CA ASN A 18 -7.52 14.97 -13.39
C ASN A 18 -6.28 14.16 -12.96
N PRO A 19 -5.28 14.79 -12.31
CA PRO A 19 -4.24 14.06 -11.59
C PRO A 19 -4.92 13.04 -10.69
N CYS A 20 -4.51 11.77 -10.75
CA CYS A 20 -5.12 10.72 -9.95
C CYS A 20 -5.24 11.21 -8.50
N PRO A 21 -6.42 11.15 -7.88
CA PRO A 21 -6.58 11.61 -6.52
C PRO A 21 -5.63 10.83 -5.62
N THR A 22 -4.75 11.53 -4.92
CA THR A 22 -4.04 10.95 -3.78
C THR A 22 -5.09 10.63 -2.72
N SER A 23 -5.41 9.34 -2.57
CA SER A 23 -6.07 8.71 -1.42
C SER A 23 -7.10 9.59 -0.69
N SER A 24 -8.01 10.27 -1.39
CA SER A 24 -9.13 10.97 -0.75
C SER A 24 -10.44 10.38 -1.21
N GLU A 25 -10.73 9.14 -0.80
CA GLU A 25 -12.11 8.67 -0.74
C GLU A 25 -12.42 7.86 0.53
N GLN A 26 -13.34 8.47 1.28
CA GLN A 26 -14.18 8.09 2.44
C GLN A 26 -13.58 7.48 3.73
N PRO A 27 -13.97 8.05 4.91
CA PRO A 27 -13.43 7.68 6.21
C PRO A 27 -14.02 6.37 6.76
N ILE A 28 -13.16 5.56 7.39
CA ILE A 28 -13.59 4.44 8.24
C ILE A 28 -13.73 4.98 9.67
N THR A 29 -14.95 5.10 10.20
CA THR A 29 -15.21 5.68 11.53
C THR A 29 -14.87 4.69 12.66
N GLN A 30 -14.49 5.20 13.84
CA GLN A 30 -14.16 4.42 15.04
C GLN A 30 -15.24 3.39 15.42
N GLU A 31 -16.53 3.72 15.26
CA GLU A 31 -17.62 2.78 15.55
C GLU A 31 -17.65 1.58 14.60
N SER A 32 -17.28 1.78 13.34
CA SER A 32 -17.19 0.68 12.37
C SER A 32 -16.01 -0.26 12.65
N GLN A 33 -14.90 0.26 13.21
CA GLN A 33 -13.73 -0.55 13.58
C GLN A 33 -13.90 -1.25 14.95
N VAL A 34 -14.41 -0.55 15.97
CA VAL A 34 -14.58 -1.11 17.33
C VAL A 34 -15.69 -2.16 17.39
N ARG A 35 -16.77 -1.99 16.62
CA ARG A 35 -17.87 -2.97 16.59
C ARG A 35 -17.48 -4.26 15.85
N VAL A 36 -16.52 -4.20 14.93
CA VAL A 36 -15.90 -5.37 14.28
C VAL A 36 -14.87 -6.01 15.22
N LEU A 37 -13.99 -5.23 15.85
CA LEU A 37 -12.98 -5.74 16.79
C LEU A 37 -13.58 -6.42 18.04
N ARG A 38 -14.71 -5.93 18.57
CA ARG A 38 -15.37 -6.55 19.74
C ARG A 38 -16.19 -7.80 19.42
N LYS A 39 -16.54 -8.05 18.16
CA LYS A 39 -17.25 -9.27 17.78
C LYS A 39 -16.34 -10.43 17.41
N GLU A 40 -15.06 -10.17 17.10
CA GLU A 40 -14.15 -11.19 16.54
C GLU A 40 -12.83 -11.39 17.29
N ALA A 41 -12.61 -10.75 18.44
CA ALA A 41 -11.44 -11.06 19.25
C ALA A 41 -11.71 -12.27 20.17
N PRO A 42 -11.08 -13.41 19.90
CA PRO A 42 -10.22 -13.99 20.91
C PRO A 42 -8.76 -13.89 20.46
N ALA A 43 -7.90 -13.69 21.44
CA ALA A 43 -6.47 -13.52 21.28
C ALA A 43 -5.79 -14.82 20.85
N VAL A 44 -5.83 -15.21 19.58
CA VAL A 44 -4.96 -16.26 19.01
C VAL A 44 -4.77 -15.98 17.52
N GLY A 45 -3.53 -16.08 17.04
CA GLY A 45 -3.13 -15.75 15.67
C GLY A 45 -4.04 -16.33 14.59
N TYR A 46 -4.17 -15.56 13.50
CA TYR A 46 -4.89 -15.95 12.29
C TYR A 46 -4.38 -17.32 11.80
N THR A 47 -5.12 -18.38 12.13
CA THR A 47 -4.83 -19.72 11.60
C THR A 47 -5.31 -19.78 10.14
N ALA A 48 -4.64 -20.59 9.33
CA ALA A 48 -4.90 -20.79 7.90
C ALA A 48 -6.32 -21.27 7.51
N SER A 49 -7.25 -21.32 8.47
CA SER A 49 -8.64 -21.73 8.34
C SER A 49 -9.53 -20.65 7.72
N GLU A 50 -9.26 -19.36 8.00
CA GLU A 50 -10.11 -18.26 7.52
C GLU A 50 -9.92 -17.92 6.04
N ALA A 51 -8.82 -18.39 5.43
CA ALA A 51 -8.58 -18.29 3.99
C ALA A 51 -9.50 -19.20 3.13
N LYS A 52 -10.33 -20.06 3.73
CA LYS A 52 -11.15 -21.03 3.00
C LYS A 52 -12.63 -20.68 2.83
N LYS A 53 -13.14 -19.57 3.37
CA LYS A 53 -14.58 -19.24 3.30
C LYS A 53 -14.99 -18.36 2.10
N GLN A 54 -14.38 -18.59 0.94
CA GLN A 54 -14.95 -18.19 -0.36
C GLN A 54 -14.82 -19.35 -1.34
N ARG A 55 -15.75 -20.32 -1.26
CA ARG A 55 -15.84 -21.43 -2.21
C ARG A 55 -17.31 -21.72 -2.54
N GLY A 56 -17.65 -21.52 -3.83
CA GLY A 56 -18.89 -21.91 -4.50
C GLY A 56 -19.19 -20.91 -5.63
N THR A 57 -19.32 -21.24 -6.92
CA THR A 57 -19.46 -22.51 -7.64
C THR A 57 -19.03 -22.35 -9.12
N LYS A 58 -18.42 -23.43 -9.66
CA LYS A 58 -18.27 -23.90 -11.06
C LYS A 58 -18.32 -22.93 -12.27
N GLY A 59 -17.16 -22.77 -12.92
CA GLY A 59 -16.91 -23.29 -14.28
C GLY A 59 -16.83 -22.31 -15.45
N THR A 60 -15.60 -22.03 -15.94
CA THR A 60 -15.19 -22.02 -17.37
C THR A 60 -13.66 -22.02 -17.47
N LYS A 61 -13.14 -22.58 -18.58
CA LYS A 61 -11.71 -22.86 -18.84
C LYS A 61 -10.88 -21.58 -19.07
N GLY A 62 -9.69 -21.54 -18.45
CA GLY A 62 -8.45 -21.01 -19.01
C GLY A 62 -8.12 -19.52 -18.84
N ILE A 63 -7.35 -19.16 -17.79
CA ILE A 63 -6.19 -18.23 -17.83
C ILE A 63 -5.20 -18.70 -16.74
N GLY A 64 -3.94 -18.94 -17.11
CA GLY A 64 -2.89 -19.47 -16.23
C GLY A 64 -2.21 -18.43 -15.32
N SER A 65 -1.83 -18.90 -14.13
CA SER A 65 -0.52 -18.79 -13.46
C SER A 65 0.18 -17.49 -13.01
N ASP A 66 -0.19 -16.26 -13.36
CA ASP A 66 0.86 -15.20 -13.35
C ASP A 66 0.89 -14.19 -12.18
N VAL A 67 0.29 -14.48 -11.03
CA VAL A 67 0.62 -13.68 -9.83
C VAL A 67 1.95 -14.11 -9.27
N LYS A 68 2.97 -13.29 -9.54
CA LYS A 68 4.30 -13.51 -8.98
C LYS A 68 4.24 -13.35 -7.47
N HIS A 69 4.58 -14.42 -6.77
CA HIS A 69 5.06 -14.29 -5.41
C HIS A 69 6.39 -13.54 -5.48
N GLU A 70 6.57 -12.53 -4.62
CA GLU A 70 7.83 -11.80 -4.57
C GLU A 70 8.95 -12.78 -4.20
N SER A 71 9.99 -12.82 -5.04
CA SER A 71 11.17 -13.64 -4.81
C SER A 71 11.86 -13.18 -3.51
N LYS A 72 12.65 -14.03 -2.84
CA LYS A 72 13.39 -13.60 -1.63
C LYS A 72 14.26 -12.34 -1.88
N LYS A 73 14.78 -12.18 -3.10
CA LYS A 73 15.48 -10.97 -3.53
C LYS A 73 14.55 -9.76 -3.58
N ASP A 74 13.37 -9.89 -4.16
CA ASP A 74 12.39 -8.79 -4.22
C ASP A 74 11.77 -8.48 -2.85
N GLN A 75 11.56 -9.48 -1.99
CA GLN A 75 11.17 -9.29 -0.59
C GLN A 75 12.18 -8.38 0.12
N GLN A 76 13.49 -8.66 -0.05
CA GLN A 76 14.53 -7.83 0.53
C GLN A 76 14.55 -6.41 -0.06
N ARG A 77 14.26 -6.25 -1.36
CA ARG A 77 14.16 -4.91 -1.98
C ARG A 77 13.01 -4.10 -1.42
N TRP A 78 11.83 -4.71 -1.26
CA TRP A 78 10.69 -4.07 -0.59
C TRP A 78 11.05 -3.62 0.82
N LEU A 79 11.64 -4.52 1.62
CA LEU A 79 12.06 -4.21 2.98
C LEU A 79 13.10 -3.10 3.01
N ASN A 80 14.13 -3.16 2.16
CA ASN A 80 15.20 -2.16 2.12
C ASN A 80 14.65 -0.78 1.77
N ALA A 81 13.82 -0.69 0.72
CA ALA A 81 13.24 0.57 0.29
C ALA A 81 12.36 1.19 1.38
N HIS A 82 11.50 0.40 2.04
CA HIS A 82 10.70 0.87 3.17
C HIS A 82 11.57 1.28 4.36
N ASN A 83 12.53 0.44 4.74
CA ASN A 83 13.31 0.62 5.97
C ASN A 83 14.30 1.77 5.86
N GLN A 84 14.77 2.11 4.65
CA GLN A 84 15.53 3.34 4.41
C GLN A 84 14.70 4.58 4.73
N VAL A 85 13.45 4.65 4.26
CA VAL A 85 12.54 5.76 4.59
C VAL A 85 12.21 5.75 6.08
N ARG A 86 11.84 4.61 6.65
CA ARG A 86 11.43 4.50 8.06
C ARG A 86 12.52 4.91 9.04
N ALA A 87 13.79 4.66 8.71
CA ALA A 87 14.92 5.09 9.52
C ALA A 87 14.98 6.62 9.66
N ILE A 88 14.62 7.36 8.61
CA ILE A 88 14.57 8.84 8.62
C ILE A 88 13.50 9.33 9.61
N TYR A 89 12.38 8.63 9.71
CA TYR A 89 11.24 8.98 10.57
C TYR A 89 11.23 8.20 11.89
N HIS A 90 12.38 7.66 12.32
CA HIS A 90 12.53 6.95 13.60
C HIS A 90 11.51 5.83 13.82
N ALA A 91 11.06 5.19 12.74
CA ALA A 91 10.18 4.04 12.78
C ALA A 91 11.01 2.75 12.67
N ALA A 92 10.74 1.77 13.54
CA ALA A 92 11.46 0.50 13.54
C ALA A 92 11.37 -0.21 12.17
N PRO A 93 12.41 -0.93 11.73
CA PRO A 93 12.39 -1.61 10.44
C PRO A 93 11.27 -2.66 10.39
N LEU A 94 10.60 -2.74 9.24
CA LEU A 94 9.61 -3.76 8.94
C LEU A 94 10.29 -5.10 8.67
N THR A 95 9.52 -6.16 8.91
CA THR A 95 9.85 -7.55 8.54
C THR A 95 8.90 -8.07 7.47
N TRP A 96 9.33 -9.08 6.71
CA TRP A 96 8.46 -9.72 5.74
C TRP A 96 7.50 -10.70 6.43
N ASN A 97 6.22 -10.68 6.05
CA ASN A 97 5.19 -11.55 6.63
C ASN A 97 4.39 -12.30 5.57
N ASP A 98 4.74 -13.57 5.37
CA ASP A 98 4.07 -14.44 4.39
C ASP A 98 2.59 -14.72 4.71
N GLN A 99 2.13 -14.50 5.96
CA GLN A 99 0.72 -14.73 6.35
C GLN A 99 -0.23 -13.74 5.70
N ILE A 100 0.22 -12.52 5.41
CA ILE A 100 -0.61 -11.48 4.76
C ILE A 100 -0.42 -11.41 3.23
N THR A 101 0.47 -12.22 2.66
CA THR A 101 0.65 -12.34 1.20
C THR A 101 -0.64 -12.64 0.42
N PRO A 102 -1.57 -13.50 0.91
CA PRO A 102 -2.81 -13.76 0.19
C PRO A 102 -3.65 -12.50 -0.08
N PHE A 103 -3.63 -11.52 0.83
CA PHE A 103 -4.34 -10.24 0.66
C PHE A 103 -3.72 -9.44 -0.49
N ALA A 104 -2.40 -9.23 -0.47
CA ALA A 104 -1.69 -8.51 -1.55
C ALA A 104 -1.95 -9.14 -2.93
N LYS A 105 -1.94 -10.47 -3.00
CA LYS A 105 -2.24 -11.22 -4.22
C LYS A 105 -3.68 -11.06 -4.68
N ALA A 106 -4.65 -11.04 -3.76
CA ALA A 106 -6.06 -10.85 -4.08
C ALA A 106 -6.30 -9.46 -4.68
N GLU A 107 -5.58 -8.45 -4.18
CA GLU A 107 -5.70 -7.08 -4.65
C GLU A 107 -5.17 -6.88 -6.07
N VAL A 108 -3.93 -7.29 -6.35
CA VAL A 108 -3.34 -7.09 -7.68
C VAL A 108 -4.04 -7.89 -8.79
N ARG A 109 -4.69 -9.02 -8.45
CA ARG A 109 -5.47 -9.82 -9.41
C ARG A 109 -6.71 -9.13 -9.92
N GLN A 110 -7.26 -8.19 -9.15
CA GLN A 110 -8.49 -7.52 -9.55
C GLN A 110 -8.27 -6.62 -10.75
N CYS A 111 -7.05 -6.06 -10.92
CA CYS A 111 -6.78 -5.03 -11.92
C CYS A 111 -7.79 -3.87 -11.84
N VAL A 112 -8.18 -3.49 -10.62
CA VAL A 112 -9.10 -2.39 -10.32
C VAL A 112 -8.43 -1.46 -9.33
N TRP A 113 -8.42 -0.17 -9.65
CA TRP A 113 -7.95 0.87 -8.75
C TRP A 113 -9.01 1.19 -7.69
N ARG A 114 -9.06 0.36 -6.65
CA ARG A 114 -9.95 0.53 -5.50
C ARG A 114 -9.33 -0.18 -4.30
N HIS A 115 -9.33 0.48 -3.15
CA HIS A 115 -8.87 -0.14 -1.91
C HIS A 115 -9.80 -1.26 -1.40
N SER A 116 -9.24 -2.20 -0.67
CA SER A 116 -10.03 -3.17 0.10
C SER A 116 -10.83 -2.46 1.21
N LYS A 117 -11.98 -3.04 1.61
CA LYS A 117 -12.86 -2.41 2.62
C LYS A 117 -12.42 -2.66 4.07
N ALA A 118 -11.63 -3.71 4.28
CA ALA A 118 -11.17 -4.16 5.59
C ALA A 118 -9.99 -5.13 5.41
N GLY A 119 -9.14 -5.24 6.44
CA GLY A 119 -7.98 -6.13 6.42
C GLY A 119 -6.73 -5.47 6.97
N PRO A 120 -5.54 -5.91 6.54
CA PRO A 120 -4.28 -5.20 6.76
C PRO A 120 -4.34 -3.76 6.21
N GLY A 121 -3.36 -2.94 6.57
CA GLY A 121 -3.17 -1.64 5.91
C GLY A 121 -2.75 -1.87 4.46
N GLU A 122 -2.97 -0.92 3.56
CA GLU A 122 -2.85 -1.18 2.13
C GLU A 122 -2.31 0.03 1.36
N ASN A 123 -1.26 -0.18 0.57
CA ASN A 123 -0.81 0.78 -0.43
C ASN A 123 -0.83 0.11 -1.82
N LYS A 124 -1.21 0.88 -2.86
CA LYS A 124 -1.25 0.40 -4.24
C LYS A 124 -0.49 1.34 -5.18
N ALA A 125 0.05 0.79 -6.25
CA ALA A 125 0.69 1.55 -7.31
C ALA A 125 0.48 0.87 -8.66
N ALA A 126 0.51 1.62 -9.75
CA ALA A 126 0.29 1.09 -11.09
C ALA A 126 1.18 1.78 -12.11
N GLY A 127 1.91 0.99 -12.90
CA GLY A 127 2.70 1.47 -14.02
C GLY A 127 4.17 1.77 -13.73
N GLN A 128 4.60 1.74 -12.46
CA GLN A 128 6.01 1.86 -12.07
C GLN A 128 6.82 0.64 -12.54
N PHE A 129 8.08 0.87 -12.92
CA PHE A 129 8.98 -0.15 -13.46
C PHE A 129 9.80 -0.90 -12.40
N SER A 130 9.90 -0.38 -11.19
CA SER A 130 10.67 -0.97 -10.10
C SER A 130 10.01 -0.83 -8.73
N ILE A 131 10.40 -1.69 -7.80
CA ILE A 131 9.97 -1.67 -6.39
C ILE A 131 10.36 -0.34 -5.74
N GLU A 132 11.58 0.13 -6.03
CA GLU A 132 12.13 1.36 -5.47
C GLU A 132 11.36 2.58 -5.99
N ASN A 133 10.93 2.58 -7.26
CA ASN A 133 10.06 3.65 -7.77
C ASN A 133 8.69 3.64 -7.09
N VAL A 134 8.11 2.47 -6.82
CA VAL A 134 6.83 2.39 -6.10
C VAL A 134 6.94 3.00 -4.70
N VAL A 135 7.96 2.61 -3.93
CA VAL A 135 8.14 3.16 -2.57
C VAL A 135 8.48 4.65 -2.63
N SER A 136 9.32 5.07 -3.57
CA SER A 136 9.63 6.49 -3.77
C SER A 136 8.39 7.29 -4.10
N ASP A 137 7.51 6.82 -4.98
CA ASP A 137 6.28 7.53 -5.33
C ASP A 137 5.31 7.60 -4.13
N TRP A 138 5.22 6.53 -3.33
CA TRP A 138 4.43 6.53 -2.10
C TRP A 138 4.92 7.50 -1.04
N THR A 139 6.17 7.94 -1.07
CA THR A 139 6.74 8.81 -0.03
C THR A 139 7.01 10.23 -0.52
N GLU A 140 7.55 10.36 -1.73
CA GLU A 140 7.99 11.60 -2.36
C GLU A 140 7.00 12.14 -3.39
N GLY A 141 5.98 11.35 -3.75
CA GLY A 141 5.01 11.72 -4.77
C GLY A 141 4.22 13.00 -4.42
N PRO A 142 3.60 13.64 -5.43
CA PRO A 142 2.67 14.74 -5.19
C PRO A 142 1.57 14.28 -4.23
N GLY A 143 1.24 15.10 -3.22
CA GLY A 143 0.18 14.77 -2.26
C GLY A 143 0.56 13.74 -1.19
N GLU A 144 1.83 13.33 -1.12
CA GLU A 144 2.35 12.45 -0.06
C GLU A 144 2.95 13.25 1.09
N LYS A 145 4.25 13.07 1.40
CA LYS A 145 4.85 13.74 2.57
C LYS A 145 4.77 15.27 2.48
N SER A 146 4.83 15.83 1.27
CA SER A 146 4.87 17.29 1.04
C SER A 146 3.62 18.03 1.51
N VAL A 147 2.48 17.34 1.63
CA VAL A 147 1.21 17.92 2.11
C VAL A 147 0.85 17.46 3.53
N TYR A 148 1.69 16.66 4.18
CA TYR A 148 1.42 16.17 5.53
C TYR A 148 1.42 17.32 6.53
N ASP A 149 0.40 17.38 7.38
CA ASP A 149 0.27 18.33 8.48
C ASP A 149 -0.10 17.59 9.77
N PRO A 150 0.77 17.55 10.80
CA PRO A 150 0.47 16.83 12.03
C PRO A 150 -0.70 17.45 12.83
N HIS A 151 -1.07 18.70 12.57
CA HIS A 151 -2.21 19.35 13.22
C HIS A 151 -3.54 19.07 12.50
N ASN A 152 -3.48 18.65 11.24
CA ASN A 152 -4.63 18.23 10.45
C ASN A 152 -4.24 17.04 9.58
N PRO A 153 -3.95 15.88 10.19
CA PRO A 153 -3.32 14.77 9.48
C PRO A 153 -4.30 14.12 8.50
N THR A 154 -3.84 14.01 7.25
CA THR A 154 -4.53 13.26 6.19
C THR A 154 -3.81 11.93 5.97
N TYR A 155 -4.58 10.87 5.80
CA TYR A 155 -4.05 9.56 5.43
C TYR A 155 -3.52 9.58 3.99
N SER A 156 -2.43 8.87 3.75
CA SER A 156 -1.78 8.78 2.46
C SER A 156 -0.90 7.52 2.42
N HIS A 157 -0.23 7.25 1.30
CA HIS A 157 0.72 6.14 1.23
C HIS A 157 1.92 6.38 2.14
N PHE A 158 2.42 7.63 2.19
CA PHE A 158 3.54 8.03 3.05
C PHE A 158 3.28 7.72 4.52
N THR A 159 2.12 8.13 5.03
CA THR A 159 1.75 7.93 6.44
C THR A 159 1.69 6.44 6.80
N GLN A 160 1.27 5.56 5.88
CA GLN A 160 1.33 4.11 6.08
C GLN A 160 2.77 3.57 6.06
N VAL A 161 3.62 4.04 5.14
CA VAL A 161 5.03 3.59 5.04
C VAL A 161 5.79 3.90 6.35
N VAL A 162 5.59 5.10 6.91
CA VAL A 162 6.29 5.55 8.12
C VAL A 162 5.58 5.22 9.43
N TRP A 163 4.42 4.54 9.38
CA TRP A 163 3.63 4.23 10.56
C TRP A 163 4.41 3.41 11.60
N VAL A 164 4.66 3.99 12.78
CA VAL A 164 5.46 3.37 13.86
C VAL A 164 4.84 2.06 14.38
N GLY A 165 3.51 2.00 14.44
CA GLY A 165 2.76 0.83 14.88
C GLY A 165 2.88 -0.38 13.94
N THR A 166 3.16 -0.16 12.66
CA THR A 166 3.28 -1.23 11.66
C THR A 166 4.58 -1.99 11.86
N LYS A 167 4.52 -3.32 11.83
CA LYS A 167 5.66 -4.21 12.12
C LYS A 167 6.10 -5.07 10.94
N SER A 168 5.18 -5.36 10.04
CA SER A 168 5.45 -6.28 8.94
C SER A 168 4.72 -5.90 7.67
N ILE A 169 5.25 -6.37 6.53
CA ILE A 169 4.67 -6.17 5.21
C ILE A 169 4.65 -7.45 4.38
N SER A 170 3.74 -7.49 3.41
CA SER A 170 3.88 -8.35 2.25
C SER A 170 3.39 -7.62 1.02
N CYS A 171 4.09 -7.80 -0.09
CA CYS A 171 3.73 -7.20 -1.36
C CYS A 171 3.49 -8.26 -2.43
N ALA A 172 2.78 -7.87 -3.47
CA ALA A 172 2.59 -8.64 -4.69
C ALA A 172 2.50 -7.72 -5.90
N ARG A 173 2.70 -8.30 -7.08
CA ARG A 173 2.46 -7.62 -8.35
C ARG A 173 1.83 -8.53 -9.39
N TYR A 174 1.09 -7.92 -10.29
CA TYR A 174 0.46 -8.60 -11.41
C TYR A 174 0.52 -7.76 -12.68
N SER A 175 0.66 -8.42 -13.83
CA SER A 175 0.63 -7.76 -15.13
C SER A 175 -0.80 -7.71 -15.63
N CYS A 176 -1.43 -6.54 -15.53
CA CYS A 176 -2.78 -6.29 -16.00
C CYS A 176 -2.74 -5.77 -17.45
N GLN A 177 -3.67 -6.19 -18.31
CA GLN A 177 -3.80 -5.56 -19.63
C GLN A 177 -4.09 -4.05 -19.49
N ASN A 178 -4.94 -3.71 -18.53
CA ASN A 178 -5.25 -2.37 -18.06
C ASN A 178 -5.68 -2.43 -16.58
N VAL A 179 -5.58 -1.32 -15.86
CA VAL A 179 -6.11 -1.19 -14.50
C VAL A 179 -7.37 -0.33 -14.56
N ARG A 180 -8.54 -0.92 -14.31
CA ARG A 180 -9.82 -0.20 -14.35
C ARG A 180 -9.85 0.88 -13.27
N GLY A 181 -10.25 2.08 -13.65
CA GLY A 181 -10.24 3.27 -12.77
C GLY A 181 -9.03 4.18 -12.99
N LEU A 182 -8.03 3.73 -13.75
CA LEU A 182 -6.89 4.56 -14.16
C LEU A 182 -6.82 4.70 -15.69
N ARG A 183 -6.33 5.85 -16.17
CA ARG A 183 -5.93 6.03 -17.56
C ARG A 183 -4.42 6.11 -17.65
N LEU A 184 -3.82 4.98 -17.98
CA LEU A 184 -2.38 4.83 -18.15
C LEU A 184 -2.04 4.66 -19.63
N PRO A 185 -1.03 5.37 -20.16
CA PRO A 185 -0.65 5.25 -21.57
C PRO A 185 0.02 3.91 -21.91
N GLN A 186 0.55 3.20 -20.92
CA GLN A 186 1.24 1.92 -21.10
C GLN A 186 0.32 0.70 -20.97
N THR A 187 0.62 -0.34 -21.77
CA THR A 187 0.02 -1.68 -21.65
C THR A 187 1.05 -2.76 -22.01
N PRO A 188 1.16 -3.88 -21.27
CA PRO A 188 0.45 -4.15 -20.01
C PRO A 188 0.93 -3.25 -18.87
N VAL A 189 0.07 -3.02 -17.88
CA VAL A 189 0.34 -2.27 -16.66
C VAL A 189 0.78 -3.24 -15.57
N ILE A 190 1.93 -2.99 -14.93
CA ILE A 190 2.26 -3.69 -13.69
C ILE A 190 1.49 -3.03 -12.55
N PHE A 191 0.61 -3.79 -11.92
CA PHE A 191 -0.15 -3.37 -10.75
C PHE A 191 0.48 -3.97 -9.49
N TRP A 192 0.68 -3.11 -8.50
CA TRP A 192 1.41 -3.39 -7.27
C TRP A 192 0.50 -3.18 -6.07
N ALA A 193 0.59 -4.05 -5.07
CA ALA A 193 -0.04 -3.84 -3.77
C ALA A 193 0.90 -4.32 -2.66
N CYS A 194 0.98 -3.54 -1.58
CA CYS A 194 1.61 -3.94 -0.33
C CYS A 194 0.59 -3.87 0.81
N GLU A 195 0.60 -4.90 1.64
CA GLU A 195 -0.22 -5.06 2.83
C GLU A 195 0.65 -4.87 4.06
N TYR A 196 0.11 -4.20 5.09
CA TYR A 196 0.83 -3.76 6.28
C TYR A 196 0.15 -4.30 7.54
N TYR A 197 0.94 -4.87 8.46
CA TYR A 197 0.40 -5.39 9.72
C TYR A 197 1.24 -5.01 10.95
N PRO A 198 0.62 -4.52 12.04
CA PRO A 198 -0.76 -4.00 12.13
C PRO A 198 -1.04 -2.88 11.11
N PRO A 199 -2.32 -2.60 10.76
CA PRO A 199 -2.67 -1.54 9.82
C PRO A 199 -2.27 -0.15 10.37
N GLY A 200 -1.89 0.74 9.46
CA GLY A 200 -1.68 2.15 9.76
C GLY A 200 -2.90 3.02 9.45
N ASN A 201 -2.67 4.32 9.38
CA ASN A 201 -3.68 5.32 9.00
C ASN A 201 -4.95 5.29 9.85
N ILE A 202 -4.80 4.94 11.14
CA ILE A 202 -5.91 4.91 12.09
C ILE A 202 -6.21 6.33 12.54
N ILE A 203 -7.44 6.78 12.29
CA ILE A 203 -7.92 8.12 12.68
C ILE A 203 -7.74 8.30 14.20
N GLY A 204 -7.19 9.45 14.59
CA GLY A 204 -6.86 9.76 15.97
C GLY A 204 -5.55 9.15 16.47
N GLN A 205 -4.78 8.48 15.60
CA GLN A 205 -3.49 7.87 15.98
C GLN A 205 -2.27 8.37 15.19
N PHE A 206 -2.42 9.41 14.38
CA PHE A 206 -1.33 9.92 13.53
C PHE A 206 -0.18 10.51 14.34
N GLN A 207 -0.48 11.30 15.38
CA GLN A 207 0.54 12.03 16.14
C GLN A 207 1.58 11.12 16.78
N GLN A 208 1.18 9.94 17.25
CA GLN A 208 2.08 8.95 17.84
C GLN A 208 2.67 7.96 16.84
N ASN A 209 2.21 7.97 15.58
CA ASN A 209 2.65 6.99 14.58
C ASN A 209 3.37 7.59 13.37
N VAL A 210 3.35 8.90 13.20
CA VAL A 210 4.01 9.59 12.07
C VAL A 210 4.92 10.66 12.65
N ASN A 211 6.20 10.33 12.83
CA ASN A 211 7.22 11.22 13.41
C ASN A 211 7.68 12.28 12.40
N SER A 212 6.74 13.09 11.93
CA SER A 212 6.97 14.14 10.93
C SER A 212 6.32 15.45 11.37
N GLY A 213 7.00 16.56 11.12
CA GLY A 213 6.44 17.89 11.09
C GLY A 213 5.70 18.17 9.78
N LYS A 214 5.18 19.39 9.67
CA LYS A 214 4.48 19.90 8.48
C LYS A 214 5.38 19.82 7.24
N GLY A 215 4.82 19.40 6.12
CA GLY A 215 5.53 19.21 4.86
C GLY A 215 6.42 17.97 4.82
N GLY A 216 6.19 17.01 5.72
CA GLY A 216 6.93 15.74 5.69
C GLY A 216 8.34 15.85 6.30
N ILE A 217 8.63 16.93 7.02
CA ILE A 217 9.94 17.17 7.64
C ILE A 217 10.13 16.20 8.81
N PRO A 218 11.16 15.35 8.83
CA PRO A 218 11.39 14.43 9.94
C PRO A 218 11.57 15.19 11.27
N LEU A 219 10.95 14.69 12.33
CA LEU A 219 11.21 15.21 13.68
C LEU A 219 12.61 14.74 14.12
N SER A 220 13.31 15.56 14.89
CA SER A 220 14.59 15.15 15.49
C SER A 220 14.38 13.97 16.45
N ALA A 221 15.31 13.02 16.42
CA ALA A 221 15.40 11.89 17.35
C ALA A 221 15.52 12.34 18.81
#